data_AF-W5SBJ3-F1
#
_entry.id   AF-W5SBJ3-F1
#
_cell.length_a   1.000
_cell.length_b   1.000
_cell.length_c   1.000
_cell.angle_alpha   90.00
_cell.angle_beta   90.00
_cell.angle_gamma   90.00
#
_symmetry.space_group_name_H-M   'P 1'
#
loop_
_entity.id
_entity.type
_entity.pdbx_description
1 polymer ?
#
loop_
_entity_poly.entity_id
_entity_poly.type
_entity_poly.pdbx_seq_one_letter_code
_entity_poly.pdbx_strand_id
1 'polypeptide(L)'
;MKTINFILVLLLLISSCEYEHRNATPKRRVKRNSEEQSEVQKTPEAVLKEKLNDTEKSNLDFLKDALGDTEKFNQLLNLDEEKIKAALEHIKTQLESCKENAENSKATFKEVVKGYFSKMDDNTLNGFKDGATSGCVEGGTGG
;
A
#
# COMPACT_ATOMS: atom_id res chain seq x y z
N MET A 1 -14.80 -25.80 -30.50
CA MET A 1 -14.66 -24.45 -29.92
C MET A 1 -13.83 -24.62 -28.64
N LYS A 2 -12.51 -24.78 -28.77
CA LYS A 2 -11.46 -23.74 -28.59
C LYS A 2 -11.42 -23.13 -27.18
N THR A 3 -11.18 -24.00 -26.20
CA THR A 3 -10.40 -23.67 -25.00
C THR A 3 -8.97 -24.18 -25.25
N ILE A 4 -7.95 -23.45 -24.77
CA ILE A 4 -6.49 -23.56 -25.04
C ILE A 4 -6.02 -22.43 -25.97
N ASN A 5 -5.71 -21.26 -25.39
CA ASN A 5 -4.92 -20.23 -26.07
C ASN A 5 -4.27 -19.18 -25.15
N PHE A 6 -3.82 -19.57 -23.94
CA PHE A 6 -3.06 -18.63 -23.09
C PHE A 6 -1.86 -19.24 -22.34
N ILE A 7 -1.57 -20.54 -22.51
CA ILE A 7 -0.44 -21.21 -21.83
C ILE A 7 0.86 -21.18 -22.68
N LEU A 8 0.79 -20.86 -23.98
CA LEU A 8 1.95 -20.93 -24.88
C LEU A 8 2.80 -19.65 -24.94
N VAL A 9 2.38 -18.54 -24.32
CA VAL A 9 3.12 -17.26 -24.36
C VAL A 9 4.09 -17.09 -23.17
N LEU A 10 4.00 -17.93 -22.13
CA LEU A 10 4.86 -17.83 -20.95
C LEU A 10 6.26 -18.47 -21.11
N LEU A 11 6.51 -19.25 -22.18
CA LEU A 11 7.73 -20.05 -22.34
C LEU A 11 8.87 -19.38 -23.14
N LEU A 12 8.65 -18.19 -23.70
CA LEU A 12 9.59 -17.56 -24.65
C LEU A 12 10.58 -16.53 -24.06
N LEU A 13 10.65 -16.38 -22.73
CA LEU A 13 11.51 -15.35 -22.10
C LEU A 13 12.71 -15.89 -21.30
N ILE A 14 13.07 -17.18 -21.42
CA ILE A 14 14.19 -17.80 -20.67
C ILE A 14 15.42 -18.09 -21.57
N SER A 15 15.58 -17.38 -22.69
CA SER A 15 16.74 -17.55 -23.57
C SER A 15 17.33 -16.21 -24.00
N SER A 16 17.97 -15.53 -23.04
CA SER A 16 19.03 -14.53 -23.30
C SER A 16 19.81 -14.25 -22.01
N CYS A 17 20.49 -15.26 -21.48
CA CYS A 17 21.67 -15.09 -20.61
C CYS A 17 22.66 -16.19 -20.98
N GLU A 18 23.34 -16.00 -22.11
CA GLU A 18 24.61 -16.66 -22.39
C GLU A 18 25.65 -16.02 -21.45
N TYR A 19 25.83 -16.59 -20.26
CA TYR A 19 26.90 -16.18 -19.35
C TYR A 19 28.05 -17.17 -19.50
N GLU A 20 29.00 -16.77 -20.33
CA GLU A 20 30.30 -17.37 -20.53
C GLU A 20 30.95 -17.81 -19.20
N HIS A 21 31.25 -19.09 -19.13
CA HIS A 21 32.09 -19.68 -18.10
C HIS A 21 33.55 -19.29 -18.39
N ARG A 22 34.11 -18.29 -17.69
CA ARG A 22 35.57 -18.11 -17.63
C ARG A 22 36.08 -17.94 -16.20
N ASN A 23 36.75 -18.99 -15.76
CA ASN A 23 37.63 -19.00 -14.59
C ASN A 23 38.82 -18.07 -14.83
N ALA A 24 38.98 -17.03 -14.00
CA ALA A 24 40.28 -16.41 -13.73
C ALA A 24 40.21 -15.53 -12.45
N THR A 25 40.73 -16.05 -11.33
CA THR A 25 41.37 -15.22 -10.29
C THR A 25 42.88 -15.35 -10.50
N PRO A 26 43.73 -14.32 -10.25
CA PRO A 26 43.87 -13.77 -8.90
C PRO A 26 44.27 -12.28 -8.72
N LYS A 27 43.96 -11.78 -7.50
CA LYS A 27 44.66 -10.76 -6.68
C LYS A 27 44.77 -9.31 -7.19
N ARG A 28 44.10 -8.41 -6.47
CA ARG A 28 44.79 -7.32 -5.75
C ARG A 28 43.99 -6.83 -4.54
N ARG A 29 44.65 -6.83 -3.37
CA ARG A 29 44.22 -6.14 -2.16
C ARG A 29 44.05 -4.65 -2.47
N VAL A 30 42.85 -4.13 -2.31
CA VAL A 30 42.66 -2.81 -1.70
C VAL A 30 41.61 -3.00 -0.64
N LYS A 31 42.07 -2.98 0.61
CA LYS A 31 41.25 -2.82 1.80
C LYS A 31 40.58 -1.46 1.68
N ARG A 32 39.42 -1.39 1.02
CA ARG A 32 38.57 -0.21 1.10
C ARG A 32 37.80 -0.35 2.39
N ASN A 33 38.32 0.30 3.41
CA ASN A 33 37.54 0.72 4.56
C ASN A 33 36.46 1.66 4.03
N SER A 34 35.37 1.10 3.51
CA SER A 34 34.12 1.82 3.37
C SER A 34 33.34 1.46 4.60
N GLU A 35 33.53 2.27 5.64
CA GLU A 35 32.46 2.57 6.56
C GLU A 35 31.31 3.10 5.69
N GLU A 36 30.51 2.19 5.15
CA GLU A 36 29.15 2.53 4.73
C GLU A 36 28.47 2.91 6.03
N GLN A 37 28.48 4.21 6.33
CA GLN A 37 27.42 4.83 7.09
C GLN A 37 26.13 4.42 6.39
N SER A 38 25.52 3.36 6.91
CA SER A 38 24.12 3.06 6.66
C SER A 38 23.34 4.24 7.24
N GLU A 39 23.23 5.32 6.47
CA GLU A 39 22.03 6.14 6.52
C GLU A 39 20.91 5.17 6.19
N VAL A 40 20.25 4.68 7.24
CA VAL A 40 19.05 3.87 7.14
C VAL A 40 18.10 4.63 6.23
N GLN A 41 18.01 4.23 4.95
CA GLN A 41 17.08 4.83 4.02
C GLN A 41 15.69 4.65 4.63
N LYS A 42 15.08 5.77 5.03
CA LYS A 42 13.75 5.75 5.65
C LYS A 42 12.76 5.19 4.63
N THR A 43 11.90 4.28 5.07
CA THR A 43 10.84 3.74 4.21
C THR A 43 9.84 4.85 3.83
N PRO A 44 9.11 4.72 2.70
CA PRO A 44 8.05 5.67 2.36
C PRO A 44 7.04 5.88 3.49
N GLU A 45 6.73 4.80 4.23
CA GLU A 45 5.87 4.85 5.42
C GLU A 45 6.46 5.75 6.52
N ALA A 46 7.76 5.60 6.82
CA ALA A 46 8.43 6.40 7.84
C ALA A 46 8.50 7.87 7.45
N VAL A 47 8.80 8.15 6.18
CA VAL A 47 8.82 9.53 5.64
C VAL A 47 7.43 10.17 5.71
N LEU A 48 6.38 9.42 5.37
CA LEU A 48 5.00 9.91 5.51
C LEU A 48 4.66 10.15 6.98
N LYS A 49 4.93 9.19 7.87
CA LYS A 49 4.63 9.28 9.31
C LYS A 49 5.30 10.48 10.00
N GLU A 50 6.46 10.94 9.54
CA GLU A 50 7.11 12.17 10.05
C GLU A 50 6.30 13.44 9.76
N LYS A 51 5.45 13.43 8.74
CA LYS A 51 4.62 14.57 8.33
C LYS A 51 3.19 14.50 8.87
N LEU A 52 2.84 13.42 9.56
CA LEU A 52 1.51 13.17 10.10
C LEU A 52 1.44 13.50 11.59
N ASN A 53 0.28 13.96 12.04
CA ASN A 53 -0.04 14.03 13.46
C ASN A 53 -0.42 12.64 14.01
N ASP A 54 -0.56 12.51 15.33
CA ASP A 54 -0.78 11.20 15.96
C ASP A 54 -2.11 10.53 15.58
N THR A 55 -3.14 11.33 15.28
CA THR A 55 -4.43 10.80 14.79
C THR A 55 -4.28 10.27 13.36
N GLU A 56 -3.62 11.00 12.49
CA GLU A 56 -3.35 10.57 11.12
C GLU A 56 -2.47 9.31 11.07
N LYS A 57 -1.46 9.20 11.95
CA LYS A 57 -0.65 7.98 12.07
C LYS A 57 -1.50 6.77 12.45
N SER A 58 -2.38 6.91 13.43
CA SER A 58 -3.30 5.86 13.86
C SER A 58 -4.24 5.43 12.71
N ASN A 59 -4.74 6.39 11.93
CA ASN A 59 -5.58 6.11 10.77
C ASN A 59 -4.80 5.46 9.62
N LEU A 60 -3.51 5.80 9.46
CA LEU A 60 -2.63 5.15 8.50
C LEU A 60 -2.37 3.69 8.89
N ASP A 61 -2.17 3.42 10.18
CA ASP A 61 -2.06 2.05 10.71
C ASP A 61 -3.37 1.27 10.52
N PHE A 62 -4.52 1.91 10.72
CA PHE A 62 -5.83 1.31 10.40
C PHE A 62 -5.96 0.97 8.92
N LEU A 63 -5.56 1.88 8.02
CA LEU A 63 -5.60 1.65 6.57
C LEU A 63 -4.69 0.49 6.16
N LYS A 64 -3.46 0.45 6.70
CA LYS A 64 -2.51 -0.64 6.48
C LYS A 64 -3.08 -1.98 6.89
N ASP A 65 -3.67 -2.03 8.08
CA ASP A 65 -4.30 -3.23 8.62
C ASP A 65 -5.55 -3.63 7.83
N ALA A 66 -6.32 -2.66 7.32
CA ALA A 66 -7.48 -2.90 6.46
C ALA A 66 -7.12 -3.54 5.12
N LEU A 67 -6.04 -3.07 4.50
CA LEU A 67 -5.56 -3.65 3.25
C LEU A 67 -5.06 -5.08 3.44
N GLY A 68 -4.47 -5.38 4.60
CA GLY A 68 -3.95 -6.71 4.95
C GLY A 68 -2.86 -7.22 4.00
N ASP A 69 -2.32 -6.33 3.17
CA ASP A 69 -1.40 -6.63 2.09
C ASP A 69 -0.34 -5.52 2.05
N THR A 70 0.90 -5.91 2.34
CA THR A 70 2.03 -4.97 2.44
C THR A 70 2.42 -4.41 1.08
N GLU A 71 2.27 -5.16 0.00
CA GLU A 71 2.58 -4.68 -1.35
C GLU A 71 1.57 -3.61 -1.79
N LYS A 72 0.28 -3.86 -1.56
CA LYS A 72 -0.78 -2.87 -1.79
C LYS A 72 -0.57 -1.61 -0.96
N PHE A 73 -0.25 -1.76 0.32
CA PHE A 73 0.04 -0.61 1.17
C PHE A 73 1.25 0.18 0.66
N ASN A 74 2.33 -0.49 0.25
CA ASN A 74 3.50 0.18 -0.34
C ASN A 74 3.16 0.90 -1.66
N GLN A 75 2.28 0.34 -2.50
CA GLN A 75 1.78 1.02 -3.69
C GLN A 75 1.00 2.29 -3.32
N LEU A 76 0.12 2.20 -2.31
CA LEU A 76 -0.64 3.35 -1.81
C LEU A 76 0.28 4.46 -1.30
N LEU A 77 1.38 4.12 -0.61
CA LEU A 77 2.36 5.09 -0.11
C LEU A 77 3.12 5.85 -1.22
N ASN A 78 3.09 5.36 -2.45
CA ASN A 78 3.69 6.04 -3.60
C ASN A 78 2.70 6.95 -4.35
N LEU A 79 1.44 7.02 -3.90
CA LEU A 79 0.42 7.93 -4.46
C LEU A 79 0.58 9.36 -3.92
N ASP A 80 -0.24 10.27 -4.41
CA ASP A 80 -0.24 11.66 -4.00
C ASP A 80 -0.46 11.81 -2.47
N GLU A 81 0.50 12.46 -1.80
CA GLU A 81 0.50 12.62 -0.34
C GLU A 81 -0.75 13.36 0.17
N GLU A 82 -1.23 14.38 -0.55
CA GLU A 82 -2.40 15.14 -0.13
C GLU A 82 -3.68 14.30 -0.23
N LYS A 83 -3.77 13.44 -1.24
CA LYS A 83 -4.87 12.47 -1.36
C LYS A 83 -4.83 11.40 -0.29
N ILE A 84 -3.63 10.94 0.09
CA ILE A 84 -3.48 10.01 1.22
C ILE A 84 -3.99 10.68 2.48
N LYS A 85 -3.57 11.92 2.77
CA LYS A 85 -4.06 12.70 3.92
C LYS A 85 -5.58 12.87 3.91
N ALA A 86 -6.17 13.19 2.76
CA ALA A 86 -7.63 13.28 2.63
C ALA A 86 -8.34 11.95 2.95
N ALA A 87 -7.76 10.82 2.54
CA ALA A 87 -8.29 9.50 2.89
C ALA A 87 -8.15 9.20 4.40
N LEU A 88 -7.04 9.60 5.03
CA LEU A 88 -6.83 9.46 6.48
C LEU A 88 -7.80 10.33 7.29
N GLU A 89 -8.10 11.54 6.81
CA GLU A 89 -9.12 12.41 7.40
C GLU A 89 -10.51 11.79 7.28
N HIS A 90 -10.85 11.22 6.13
CA HIS A 90 -12.12 10.50 5.96
C HIS A 90 -12.24 9.32 6.92
N ILE A 91 -11.20 8.47 7.04
CA ILE A 91 -11.16 7.37 8.00
C ILE A 91 -11.43 7.89 9.41
N LYS A 92 -10.81 9.01 9.81
CA LYS A 92 -11.06 9.64 11.11
C LYS A 92 -12.55 9.88 11.32
N THR A 93 -13.20 10.57 10.39
CA THR A 93 -14.63 10.92 10.48
C THR A 93 -15.51 9.68 10.53
N GLN A 94 -15.21 8.66 9.73
CA GLN A 94 -15.96 7.39 9.72
C GLN A 94 -15.79 6.58 11.01
N LEU A 95 -14.62 6.65 11.66
CA LEU A 95 -14.37 5.98 12.94
C LEU A 95 -14.99 6.75 14.11
N GLU A 96 -14.96 8.08 14.09
CA GLU A 96 -15.57 8.95 15.10
C GLU A 96 -17.10 8.88 15.08
N SER A 97 -17.74 8.54 13.95
CA SER A 97 -19.19 8.31 13.89
C SER A 97 -19.60 6.99 14.56
N CYS A 98 -18.70 6.01 14.69
CA CYS A 98 -19.00 4.67 15.20
C CYS A 98 -18.93 4.52 16.74
N LYS A 99 -19.29 5.53 17.54
CA LYS A 99 -19.05 5.54 19.00
C LYS A 99 -19.76 4.45 19.81
N GLU A 100 -20.97 4.03 19.42
CA GLU A 100 -21.81 3.14 20.25
C GLU A 100 -21.51 1.64 20.09
N ASN A 101 -20.85 1.22 19.00
CA ASN A 101 -20.51 -0.18 18.70
C ASN A 101 -19.11 -0.31 18.06
N ALA A 102 -18.14 0.40 18.65
CA ALA A 102 -16.84 0.69 18.03
C ALA A 102 -16.11 -0.52 17.43
N GLU A 103 -16.05 -1.66 18.11
CA GLU A 103 -15.27 -2.82 17.62
C GLU A 103 -15.90 -3.47 16.38
N ASN A 104 -17.19 -3.81 16.42
CA ASN A 104 -17.88 -4.43 15.29
C ASN A 104 -17.98 -3.48 14.10
N SER A 105 -18.21 -2.20 14.38
CA SER A 105 -18.28 -1.17 13.35
C SER A 105 -16.92 -0.90 12.70
N LYS A 106 -15.83 -0.86 13.47
CA LYS A 106 -14.45 -0.78 12.94
C LYS A 106 -14.13 -1.97 12.07
N ALA A 107 -14.47 -3.19 12.49
CA ALA A 107 -14.24 -4.39 11.71
C ALA A 107 -15.03 -4.36 10.38
N THR A 108 -16.28 -3.91 10.41
CA THR A 108 -17.10 -3.75 9.20
C THR A 108 -16.52 -2.70 8.26
N PHE A 109 -16.13 -1.53 8.80
CA PHE A 109 -15.51 -0.48 8.01
C PHE A 109 -14.18 -0.92 7.39
N LYS A 110 -13.40 -1.73 8.11
CA LYS A 110 -12.16 -2.33 7.61
C LYS A 110 -12.41 -3.16 6.34
N GLU A 111 -13.46 -4.00 6.33
CA GLU A 111 -13.84 -4.77 5.14
C GLU A 111 -14.33 -3.86 3.99
N VAL A 112 -15.02 -2.76 4.29
CA VAL A 112 -15.40 -1.75 3.28
C VAL A 112 -14.16 -1.14 2.65
N VAL A 113 -13.18 -0.71 3.45
CA VAL A 113 -11.91 -0.15 2.96
C VAL A 113 -11.18 -1.17 2.08
N LYS A 114 -11.08 -2.41 2.53
CA LYS A 114 -10.46 -3.51 1.78
C LYS A 114 -11.16 -3.78 0.45
N GLY A 115 -12.48 -3.79 0.44
CA GLY A 115 -13.30 -3.99 -0.76
C GLY A 115 -13.22 -2.84 -1.74
N TYR A 116 -13.06 -1.61 -1.24
CA TYR A 116 -12.96 -0.40 -2.06
C TYR A 116 -11.66 -0.36 -2.88
N PHE A 117 -10.52 -0.69 -2.27
CA PHE A 117 -9.21 -0.68 -2.93
C PHE A 117 -8.97 -1.90 -3.83
N SER A 118 -9.74 -1.97 -4.92
CA SER A 118 -9.51 -2.92 -6.02
C SER A 118 -8.29 -2.57 -6.88
N LYS A 119 -7.92 -1.28 -6.92
CA LYS A 119 -6.75 -0.72 -7.60
C LYS A 119 -6.07 0.31 -6.68
N MET A 120 -4.75 0.40 -6.78
CA MET A 120 -3.95 1.40 -6.07
C MET A 120 -3.54 2.50 -7.05
N ASP A 121 -4.47 3.41 -7.29
CA ASP A 121 -4.25 4.58 -8.13
C ASP A 121 -4.91 5.83 -7.54
N ASP A 122 -4.43 6.99 -7.99
CA ASP A 122 -4.85 8.30 -7.54
C ASP A 122 -6.35 8.59 -7.74
N ASN A 123 -6.98 7.97 -8.75
CA ASN A 123 -8.40 8.18 -9.01
C ASN A 123 -9.24 7.41 -7.99
N THR A 124 -8.84 6.17 -7.70
CA THR A 124 -9.45 5.35 -6.66
C THR A 124 -9.33 6.04 -5.31
N LEU A 125 -8.13 6.54 -4.97
CA LEU A 125 -7.89 7.27 -3.72
C LEU A 125 -8.72 8.56 -3.63
N ASN A 126 -8.85 9.31 -4.72
CA ASN A 126 -9.67 10.52 -4.77
C ASN A 126 -11.16 10.24 -4.54
N GLY A 127 -11.68 9.12 -5.04
CA GLY A 127 -13.08 8.71 -4.82
C GLY A 127 -13.35 8.07 -3.46
N PHE A 128 -12.32 7.79 -2.66
CA PHE A 128 -12.44 6.99 -1.43
C PHE A 128 -13.43 7.61 -0.43
N LYS A 129 -13.42 8.93 -0.32
CA LYS A 129 -14.33 9.68 0.55
C LYS A 129 -15.80 9.41 0.25
N ASP A 130 -16.13 9.28 -1.03
CA ASP A 130 -17.52 9.12 -1.48
C ASP A 130 -17.92 7.63 -1.57
N GLY A 131 -16.96 6.74 -1.77
CA GLY A 131 -17.23 5.32 -2.01
C GLY A 131 -17.00 4.37 -0.83
N ALA A 132 -16.34 4.81 0.23
CA ALA A 132 -16.06 3.98 1.41
C ALA A 132 -16.62 4.62 2.68
N THR A 133 -17.89 4.37 2.99
CA THR A 133 -18.55 4.89 4.19
C THR A 133 -18.80 3.79 5.22
N SER A 134 -18.67 4.09 6.51
CA SER A 134 -19.08 3.18 7.58
C SER A 134 -20.60 3.16 7.68
N GLY A 135 -21.17 2.03 8.14
CA GLY A 135 -22.60 1.94 8.44
C GLY A 135 -23.03 2.74 9.67
N CYS A 136 -22.11 3.50 10.29
CA CYS A 136 -22.36 4.26 11.52
C CYS A 136 -22.71 5.71 11.27
N VAL A 137 -22.51 6.22 10.06
CA VAL A 137 -22.89 7.59 9.74
C VAL A 137 -24.41 7.59 9.66
N GLU A 138 -25.07 8.15 10.69
CA GLU A 138 -26.51 8.38 10.63
C GLU A 138 -26.83 9.30 9.44
N GLY A 139 -27.53 8.77 8.43
CA GLY A 139 -28.26 9.58 7.44
C GLY A 139 -27.42 10.25 6.35
N GLY A 140 -27.19 9.51 5.26
CA GLY A 140 -26.96 10.05 3.92
C GLY A 140 -27.80 9.26 2.92
N THR A 141 -28.96 9.80 2.57
CA THR A 141 -30.03 9.28 1.71
C THR A 141 -29.57 8.66 0.38
N GLY A 142 -30.15 7.55 -0.04
CA GLY A 142 -30.07 7.12 -1.44
C GLY A 142 -30.56 5.70 -1.76
N GLY A 143 -31.89 5.50 -1.82
CA GLY A 143 -32.53 4.30 -2.36
C GLY A 143 -33.89 4.02 -1.75
#